data_AF-A0A0B0NZX2-F1
#
_entry.id   AF-A0A0B0NZX2-F1
#
_cell.length_a   1.000
_cell.length_b   1.000
_cell.length_c   1.000
_cell.angle_alpha   90.00
_cell.angle_beta   90.00
_cell.angle_gamma   90.00
#
_symmetry.space_group_name_H-M   'P 1'
#
loop_
_entity.id
_entity.type
_entity.pdbx_description
1 polymer ?
#
loop_
_entity_poly.entity_id
_entity_poly.type
_entity_poly.pdbx_seq_one_letter_code
_entity_poly.pdbx_strand_id
1 'polypeptide(L)'
;MGRSHSRSPTMSLGLSVARVRVNSPSLRRKSASNFVENDQEVEFLGNKSEATNFMINIEASGTDYDGGDGGGNKVMVVVESTLEAKGALDWALSHTIQTEDTIILLHVAKPRKRESSKRKRNPRVDELLHSMKNTCQMKKSGVQVEVAKVEGKEKGSIIVEAAKEHQVSLLVLGQRKKSIIWQLMRRLVAKRGGANGGGVVDYCIQNASCMTIAVRRKSNQLGGYLITTKRHKNFWLLA
;
A
#
# COMPACT_ATOMS: atom_id res chain seq x y z
N MET A 1 1.30 57.01 -54.36
CA MET A 1 -0.03 56.51 -54.80
C MET A 1 0.15 55.09 -55.31
N GLY A 2 -0.66 54.12 -54.87
CA GLY A 2 -0.72 52.79 -55.51
C GLY A 2 -0.78 51.56 -54.60
N ARG A 3 -1.94 51.36 -53.95
CA ARG A 3 -2.68 50.11 -53.65
C ARG A 3 -1.98 48.84 -53.09
N SER A 4 -2.62 48.36 -52.02
CA SER A 4 -2.56 47.05 -51.32
C SER A 4 -2.61 45.80 -52.19
N HIS A 5 -2.08 44.67 -51.69
CA HIS A 5 -2.87 43.47 -51.33
C HIS A 5 -2.02 42.46 -50.52
N SER A 6 -2.62 41.96 -49.43
CA SER A 6 -2.16 40.87 -48.58
C SER A 6 -2.46 39.51 -49.20
N ARG A 7 -1.54 38.55 -49.10
CA ARG A 7 -1.80 37.11 -49.31
C ARG A 7 -1.09 36.29 -48.24
N SER A 8 -1.89 35.63 -47.42
CA SER A 8 -1.50 34.69 -46.37
C SER A 8 -1.00 33.36 -46.95
N PRO A 9 -0.12 32.63 -46.23
CA PRO A 9 0.31 31.29 -46.64
C PRO A 9 -0.83 30.27 -46.43
N THR A 10 -1.05 29.45 -47.46
CA THR A 10 -1.97 28.32 -47.49
C THR A 10 -1.51 27.22 -46.52
N MET A 11 -2.32 26.92 -45.51
CA MET A 11 -2.19 25.71 -44.70
C MET A 11 -3.04 24.60 -45.32
N SER A 12 -2.42 23.51 -45.75
CA SER A 12 -3.11 22.29 -46.14
C SER A 12 -3.35 21.41 -44.91
N LEU A 13 -4.62 21.28 -44.50
CA LEU A 13 -5.08 20.32 -43.50
C LEU A 13 -5.25 18.95 -44.18
N GLY A 14 -4.34 18.02 -43.90
CA GLY A 14 -4.53 16.61 -44.24
C GLY A 14 -5.59 15.97 -43.35
N LEU A 15 -6.76 15.68 -43.91
CA LEU A 15 -7.77 14.82 -43.30
C LEU A 15 -7.45 13.36 -43.66
N SER A 16 -6.95 12.58 -42.71
CA SER A 16 -6.93 11.12 -42.81
C SER A 16 -7.78 10.55 -41.68
N VAL A 17 -9.03 10.24 -41.99
CA VAL A 17 -9.99 9.58 -41.11
C VAL A 17 -9.90 8.07 -41.37
N ALA A 18 -9.22 7.34 -40.50
CA ALA A 18 -9.37 5.88 -40.41
C ALA A 18 -10.39 5.57 -39.30
N ARG A 19 -11.63 5.26 -39.69
CA ARG A 19 -12.67 4.73 -38.80
C ARG A 19 -12.41 3.23 -38.58
N VAL A 20 -11.75 2.87 -37.49
CA VAL A 20 -11.77 1.49 -36.99
C VAL A 20 -12.90 1.36 -35.98
N ARG A 21 -13.95 0.66 -36.38
CA ARG A 21 -15.13 0.33 -35.58
C ARG A 21 -14.82 -0.93 -34.80
N VAL A 22 -14.68 -0.84 -33.47
CA VAL A 22 -14.66 -2.02 -32.59
C VAL A 22 -15.98 -2.04 -31.83
N ASN A 23 -16.74 -3.11 -32.04
CA ASN A 23 -18.03 -3.37 -31.42
C ASN A 23 -17.92 -3.43 -29.89
N SER A 24 -18.70 -2.60 -29.20
CA SER A 24 -18.99 -2.75 -27.78
C SER A 24 -20.07 -3.83 -27.59
N PRO A 25 -19.91 -4.82 -26.69
CA PRO A 25 -21.02 -5.66 -26.28
C PRO A 25 -21.99 -4.82 -25.45
N SER A 26 -23.20 -4.65 -25.97
CA SER A 26 -24.35 -4.12 -25.23
C SER A 26 -24.87 -5.19 -24.28
N LEU A 27 -24.78 -4.97 -22.96
CA LEU A 27 -25.61 -5.68 -21.99
C LEU A 27 -26.50 -4.69 -21.25
N ARG A 28 -27.69 -4.57 -21.84
CA ARG A 28 -29.00 -4.25 -21.27
C ARG A 28 -29.01 -4.03 -19.75
N ARG A 29 -29.36 -2.80 -19.35
CA ARG A 29 -29.95 -2.50 -18.03
C ARG A 29 -31.23 -3.32 -17.85
N LYS A 30 -31.37 -3.99 -16.70
CA LYS A 30 -32.66 -4.37 -16.15
C LYS A 30 -32.76 -3.80 -14.73
N SER A 31 -33.87 -3.11 -14.49
CA SER A 31 -34.22 -2.42 -13.26
C SER A 31 -34.31 -3.40 -12.10
N ALA A 32 -33.84 -3.02 -10.91
CA ALA A 32 -34.10 -3.72 -9.66
C ALA A 32 -34.83 -2.78 -8.72
N SER A 33 -36.11 -3.08 -8.49
CA SER A 33 -36.90 -2.56 -7.39
C SER A 33 -37.29 -3.74 -6.50
N ASN A 34 -37.15 -3.49 -5.19
CA ASN A 34 -37.79 -4.12 -4.04
C ASN A 34 -36.99 -5.16 -3.25
N PHE A 35 -36.72 -4.73 -2.00
CA PHE A 35 -36.78 -5.45 -0.73
C PHE A 35 -37.52 -6.79 -0.76
N VAL A 36 -36.94 -7.81 -0.10
CA VAL A 36 -37.52 -8.57 1.03
C VAL A 36 -36.49 -9.60 1.53
N GLU A 37 -36.46 -9.71 2.85
CA GLU A 37 -35.75 -10.62 3.75
C GLU A 37 -36.23 -12.08 3.60
N ASN A 38 -35.31 -13.05 3.61
CA ASN A 38 -35.51 -14.31 4.35
C ASN A 38 -34.25 -15.18 4.42
N ASP A 39 -34.07 -15.78 5.61
CA ASP A 39 -33.12 -16.82 5.97
C ASP A 39 -33.36 -18.13 5.21
N GLN A 40 -32.28 -18.85 4.89
CA GLN A 40 -32.27 -20.31 4.92
C GLN A 40 -30.84 -20.88 4.93
N GLU A 41 -30.62 -21.70 5.95
CA GLU A 41 -29.51 -22.61 6.22
C GLU A 41 -29.47 -23.76 5.20
N VAL A 42 -28.28 -24.10 4.68
CA VAL A 42 -27.95 -25.45 4.20
C VAL A 42 -26.44 -25.66 4.13
N GLU A 43 -25.98 -26.66 4.89
CA GLU A 43 -24.66 -27.27 4.82
C GLU A 43 -24.49 -28.10 3.52
N PHE A 44 -23.30 -28.11 2.90
CA PHE A 44 -22.68 -29.36 2.44
C PHE A 44 -21.17 -29.23 2.10
N LEU A 45 -20.45 -30.16 2.71
CA LEU A 45 -19.07 -30.67 2.58
C LEU A 45 -18.29 -30.49 1.25
N GLY A 46 -16.98 -30.24 1.40
CA GLY A 46 -15.98 -31.23 0.98
C GLY A 46 -15.09 -30.96 -0.25
N ASN A 47 -13.84 -30.58 0.02
CA ASN A 47 -12.57 -30.89 -0.68
C ASN A 47 -12.41 -30.68 -2.20
N LYS A 48 -11.40 -29.88 -2.58
CA LYS A 48 -10.10 -30.44 -3.05
C LYS A 48 -8.98 -29.40 -3.03
N SER A 49 -7.93 -29.76 -2.31
CA SER A 49 -6.61 -29.15 -2.25
C SER A 49 -5.87 -29.26 -3.58
N GLU A 50 -5.37 -28.14 -4.11
CA GLU A 50 -4.16 -28.15 -4.95
C GLU A 50 -3.23 -27.04 -4.46
N ALA A 51 -2.31 -27.45 -3.59
CA ALA A 51 -1.23 -26.64 -3.10
C ALA A 51 -0.20 -26.49 -4.22
N THR A 52 -0.14 -25.33 -4.86
CA THR A 52 1.05 -24.89 -5.58
C THR A 52 1.79 -23.89 -4.70
N ASN A 53 2.54 -24.42 -3.74
CA ASN A 53 3.52 -23.69 -2.96
C ASN A 53 4.62 -23.19 -3.92
N PHE A 54 4.46 -21.98 -4.46
CA PHE A 54 5.57 -21.29 -5.08
C PHE A 54 6.34 -20.58 -3.97
N MET A 55 7.32 -21.29 -3.41
CA MET A 55 8.32 -20.70 -2.51
C MET A 55 9.02 -19.55 -3.24
N ILE A 56 8.87 -18.34 -2.71
CA ILE A 56 9.77 -17.25 -3.06
C ILE A 56 11.10 -17.59 -2.39
N ASN A 57 12.08 -18.07 -3.17
CA ASN A 57 13.47 -18.10 -2.73
C ASN A 57 13.93 -16.66 -2.54
N ILE A 58 13.82 -16.17 -1.30
CA ILE A 58 14.47 -14.94 -0.87
C ILE A 58 15.96 -15.31 -0.74
N GLU A 59 16.72 -15.04 -1.80
CA GLU A 59 18.18 -15.08 -1.73
C GLU A 59 18.63 -14.03 -0.71
N ALA A 60 18.91 -14.49 0.50
CA ALA A 60 19.54 -13.71 1.54
C ALA A 60 20.94 -13.32 1.04
N SER A 61 21.09 -12.07 0.60
CA SER A 61 22.41 -11.46 0.46
C SER A 61 22.99 -11.36 1.87
N GLY A 62 23.90 -12.29 2.20
CA GLY A 62 24.55 -12.38 3.50
C GLY A 62 25.19 -11.06 3.90
N THR A 63 24.67 -10.48 4.96
CA THR A 63 25.39 -9.52 5.80
C THR A 63 25.37 -10.13 7.18
N ASP A 64 26.54 -10.42 7.71
CA ASP A 64 26.76 -11.00 9.03
C ASP A 64 26.12 -10.08 10.09
N TYR A 65 24.96 -10.48 10.60
CA TYR A 65 24.35 -9.87 11.77
C TYR A 65 24.50 -10.83 12.93
N ASP A 66 25.23 -10.33 13.92
CA ASP A 66 25.57 -10.96 15.19
C ASP A 66 24.31 -11.41 15.96
N GLY A 67 24.42 -12.59 16.58
CA GLY A 67 23.30 -13.33 17.15
C GLY A 67 22.74 -12.71 18.43
N GLY A 68 21.42 -12.77 18.57
CA GLY A 68 20.75 -12.37 19.81
C GLY A 68 19.24 -12.62 19.81
N ASP A 69 18.88 -13.73 20.45
CA ASP A 69 17.56 -14.12 20.96
C ASP A 69 16.58 -14.76 19.95
N GLY A 70 16.24 -16.03 20.23
CA GLY A 70 15.60 -16.96 19.31
C GLY A 70 14.11 -16.71 19.06
N GLY A 71 13.69 -17.06 17.84
CA GLY A 71 12.29 -17.31 17.48
C GLY A 71 11.74 -16.41 16.37
N GLY A 72 12.00 -16.77 15.10
CA GLY A 72 11.25 -16.28 13.93
C GLY A 72 11.62 -14.91 13.34
N ASN A 73 11.02 -14.59 12.20
CA ASN A 73 11.27 -13.35 11.46
C ASN A 73 10.60 -12.16 12.16
N LYS A 74 11.29 -11.02 12.24
CA LYS A 74 10.70 -9.75 12.72
C LYS A 74 10.16 -8.94 11.54
N VAL A 75 8.84 -8.89 11.41
CA VAL A 75 8.13 -8.15 10.36
C VAL A 75 7.48 -6.92 10.95
N MET A 76 7.84 -5.73 10.47
CA MET A 76 7.23 -4.48 10.90
C MET A 76 6.24 -3.95 9.89
N VAL A 77 5.04 -3.59 10.37
CA VAL A 77 3.95 -3.04 9.54
C VAL A 77 3.61 -1.64 10.04
N VAL A 78 3.62 -0.66 9.13
CA VAL A 78 3.23 0.72 9.49
C VAL A 78 1.72 0.88 9.49
N VAL A 79 1.19 1.28 10.64
CA VAL A 79 -0.23 1.39 10.95
C VAL A 79 -0.71 2.84 10.92
N GLU A 80 -1.68 3.10 10.05
CA GLU A 80 -2.47 4.34 9.99
C GLU A 80 -3.96 4.02 9.88
N SER A 81 -4.82 4.97 10.23
CA SER A 81 -6.28 4.89 10.03
C SER A 81 -6.64 5.06 8.55
N THR A 82 -6.13 4.16 7.69
CA THR A 82 -6.32 4.15 6.24
C THR A 82 -6.54 2.75 5.74
N LEU A 83 -7.28 2.63 4.63
CA LEU A 83 -7.55 1.34 4.00
C LEU A 83 -6.29 0.68 3.44
N GLU A 84 -5.31 1.48 3.02
CA GLU A 84 -4.06 0.97 2.48
C GLU A 84 -3.16 0.37 3.56
N ALA A 85 -3.13 0.97 4.76
CA ALA A 85 -2.43 0.37 5.90
C ALA A 85 -3.10 -0.94 6.33
N LYS A 86 -4.45 -0.99 6.37
CA LYS A 86 -5.19 -2.23 6.62
C LYS A 86 -4.89 -3.31 5.58
N GLY A 87 -4.92 -2.96 4.30
CA GLY A 87 -4.60 -3.89 3.21
C GLY A 87 -3.16 -4.39 3.24
N ALA A 88 -2.22 -3.56 3.69
CA ALA A 88 -0.83 -3.97 3.89
C ALA A 88 -0.68 -4.97 5.04
N LEU A 89 -1.38 -4.75 6.15
CA LEU A 89 -1.42 -5.70 7.27
C LEU A 89 -2.06 -7.04 6.85
N ASP A 90 -3.19 -6.98 6.14
CA ASP A 90 -3.86 -8.17 5.63
C ASP A 90 -2.96 -8.96 4.67
N TRP A 91 -2.25 -8.27 3.78
CA TRP A 91 -1.29 -8.91 2.88
C TRP A 91 -0.16 -9.60 3.65
N ALA A 92 0.45 -8.91 4.63
CA ALA A 92 1.53 -9.47 5.43
C ALA A 92 1.09 -10.74 6.18
N LEU A 93 -0.09 -10.70 6.80
CA LEU A 93 -0.64 -11.84 7.54
C LEU A 93 -0.90 -13.05 6.64
N SER A 94 -1.28 -12.83 5.38
CA SER A 94 -1.57 -13.91 4.44
C SER A 94 -0.32 -14.47 3.73
N HIS A 95 0.72 -13.67 3.50
CA HIS A 95 1.81 -14.05 2.57
C HIS A 95 3.19 -14.12 3.21
N THR A 96 3.43 -13.42 4.33
CA THR A 96 4.78 -13.30 4.89
C THR A 96 4.89 -13.84 6.30
N ILE A 97 3.82 -13.78 7.08
CA ILE A 97 3.85 -14.08 8.51
C ILE A 97 3.55 -15.55 8.80
N GLN A 98 4.46 -16.17 9.54
CA GLN A 98 4.37 -17.52 10.09
C GLN A 98 4.08 -17.49 11.61
N THR A 99 3.85 -18.66 12.20
CA THR A 99 3.43 -18.78 13.60
C THR A 99 4.52 -18.36 14.59
N GLU A 100 5.78 -18.58 14.27
CA GLU A 100 6.92 -18.23 15.13
C GLU A 100 7.42 -16.79 14.90
N ASP A 101 6.86 -16.07 13.93
CA ASP A 101 7.30 -14.73 13.60
C ASP A 101 6.82 -13.70 14.65
N THR A 102 7.52 -12.56 14.70
CA THR A 102 7.13 -11.39 15.48
C THR A 102 6.64 -10.29 14.55
N ILE A 103 5.42 -9.81 14.77
CA ILE A 103 4.83 -8.66 14.08
C ILE A 103 4.98 -7.42 14.95
N ILE A 104 5.59 -6.37 14.41
CA ILE A 104 5.66 -5.06 15.07
C ILE A 104 4.69 -4.11 14.36
N LEU A 105 3.64 -3.69 15.07
CA LEU A 105 2.68 -2.68 14.60
C LEU A 105 3.19 -1.28 14.95
N LEU A 106 3.76 -0.58 13.98
CA LEU A 106 4.35 0.75 14.18
C LEU A 106 3.36 1.87 13.85
N HIS A 107 3.07 2.75 14.81
CA HIS A 107 2.34 3.99 14.57
C HIS A 107 3.22 5.23 14.76
N VAL A 108 3.26 6.10 13.75
CA VAL A 108 3.98 7.38 13.80
C VAL A 108 3.03 8.54 14.08
N ALA A 109 3.06 9.04 15.30
CA ALA A 109 2.32 10.21 15.72
C ALA A 109 2.97 11.50 15.22
N LYS A 110 2.14 12.49 14.86
CA LYS A 110 2.62 13.84 14.52
C LYS A 110 2.96 14.60 15.80
N PRO A 111 4.07 15.35 15.83
CA PRO A 111 4.44 16.16 16.98
C PRO A 111 3.40 17.25 17.20
N ARG A 112 2.87 17.35 18.41
CA ARG A 112 1.95 18.42 18.77
C ARG A 112 2.76 19.68 19.08
N LYS A 113 2.42 20.81 18.43
CA LYS A 113 2.91 22.13 18.86
C LYS A 113 2.36 22.35 20.28
N ARG A 114 3.25 22.44 21.28
CA ARG A 114 2.87 22.52 22.69
C ARG A 114 2.11 23.82 22.96
N GLU A 115 0.94 23.74 23.60
CA GLU A 115 0.67 24.44 24.86
C GLU A 115 -0.60 23.85 25.53
N SER A 116 -0.60 23.81 26.87
CA SER A 116 -1.66 23.36 27.79
C SER A 116 -1.82 21.84 28.09
N SER A 117 -1.51 21.53 29.36
CA SER A 117 -2.11 20.57 30.29
C SER A 117 -2.61 19.19 29.79
N LYS A 118 -2.11 18.16 30.49
CA LYS A 118 -2.52 16.75 30.48
C LYS A 118 -2.37 16.04 29.14
N ARG A 119 -1.32 15.21 29.07
CA ARG A 119 -1.01 14.22 28.02
C ARG A 119 -2.16 13.21 27.82
N LYS A 120 -3.30 13.60 27.28
CA LYS A 120 -4.33 12.65 26.83
C LYS A 120 -3.84 12.02 25.53
N ARG A 121 -3.37 10.76 25.64
CA ARG A 121 -3.19 9.85 24.51
C ARG A 121 -4.45 9.91 23.64
N ASN A 122 -4.27 9.95 22.32
CA ASN A 122 -5.43 9.99 21.43
C ASN A 122 -6.13 8.61 21.49
N PRO A 123 -7.32 8.48 22.11
CA PRO A 123 -7.94 7.18 22.33
C PRO A 123 -8.21 6.45 21.01
N ARG A 124 -8.40 7.19 19.91
CA ARG A 124 -8.61 6.63 18.56
C ARG A 124 -7.40 5.86 18.04
N VAL A 125 -6.19 6.27 18.40
CA VAL A 125 -4.95 5.58 17.99
C VAL A 125 -4.78 4.30 18.79
N ASP A 126 -5.11 4.34 20.08
CA ASP A 126 -5.09 3.16 20.95
C ASP A 126 -6.13 2.12 20.48
N GLU A 127 -7.34 2.57 20.15
CA GLU A 127 -8.40 1.74 19.56
C GLU A 127 -7.99 1.11 18.22
N LEU A 128 -7.39 1.91 17.32
CA LEU A 128 -6.87 1.42 16.04
C LEU A 128 -5.83 0.31 16.22
N LEU A 129 -4.84 0.54 17.09
CA LEU A 129 -3.77 -0.43 17.34
C LEU A 129 -4.29 -1.68 18.03
N HIS A 130 -5.25 -1.52 18.95
CA HIS A 130 -5.91 -2.65 19.59
C HIS A 130 -6.70 -3.48 18.56
N SER A 131 -7.47 -2.84 17.68
CA SER A 131 -8.21 -3.50 16.60
C SER A 131 -7.28 -4.27 15.64
N MET A 132 -6.15 -3.66 15.24
CA MET A 132 -5.18 -4.33 14.37
C MET A 132 -4.43 -5.45 15.08
N LYS A 133 -4.10 -5.30 16.37
CA LYS A 133 -3.52 -6.38 17.19
C LYS A 133 -4.47 -7.57 17.25
N ASN A 134 -5.75 -7.35 17.53
CA ASN A 134 -6.76 -8.40 17.55
C ASN A 134 -6.88 -9.08 16.17
N THR A 135 -6.80 -8.31 15.08
CA THR A 135 -6.81 -8.86 13.71
C THR A 135 -5.64 -9.82 13.47
N CYS A 136 -4.44 -9.49 13.96
CA CYS A 136 -3.27 -10.36 13.85
C CYS A 136 -3.48 -11.67 14.62
N GLN A 137 -3.92 -11.57 15.87
CA GLN A 137 -4.14 -12.72 16.76
C GLN A 137 -5.26 -13.65 16.25
N MET A 138 -6.34 -13.09 15.69
CA MET A 138 -7.44 -13.86 15.11
C MET A 138 -7.03 -14.60 13.85
N LYS A 139 -6.22 -13.98 12.98
CA LYS A 139 -5.81 -14.59 11.70
C LYS A 139 -4.66 -15.59 11.83
N LYS A 140 -3.80 -15.41 12.84
CA LYS A 140 -2.61 -16.22 13.09
C LYS A 140 -2.45 -16.43 14.59
N SER A 141 -3.11 -17.45 15.12
CA SER A 141 -2.93 -17.84 16.52
C SER A 141 -1.52 -18.40 16.73
N GLY A 142 -0.72 -17.74 17.58
CA GLY A 142 0.67 -18.13 17.88
C GLY A 142 1.69 -17.05 17.54
N VAL A 143 1.34 -16.10 16.67
CA VAL A 143 2.25 -15.01 16.30
C VAL A 143 2.43 -14.02 17.46
N GLN A 144 3.67 -13.59 17.70
CA GLN A 144 3.95 -12.53 18.68
C GLN A 144 3.61 -11.16 18.08
N VAL A 145 2.77 -10.38 18.76
CA VAL A 145 2.33 -9.06 18.27
C VAL A 145 2.75 -7.96 19.23
N GLU A 146 3.68 -7.13 18.78
CA GLU A 146 4.20 -5.97 19.47
C GLU A 146 3.62 -4.68 18.89
N VAL A 147 3.50 -3.65 19.74
CA VAL A 147 2.97 -2.35 19.33
C VAL A 147 3.98 -1.28 19.66
N ALA A 148 4.50 -0.62 18.63
CA ALA A 148 5.46 0.47 18.74
C ALA A 148 4.79 1.80 18.39
N LYS A 149 4.95 2.81 19.25
CA LYS A 149 4.45 4.17 19.04
C LYS A 149 5.60 5.14 19.08
N VAL A 150 5.82 5.83 17.98
CA VAL A 150 6.91 6.81 17.83
C VAL A 150 6.32 8.15 17.43
N GLU A 151 6.94 9.24 17.86
CA GLU A 151 6.48 10.60 17.56
C GLU A 151 7.58 11.35 16.82
N GLY A 152 7.21 12.06 15.74
CA GLY A 152 8.13 13.01 15.15
C GLY A 152 7.69 13.58 13.80
N LYS A 153 8.43 14.59 13.37
CA LYS A 153 8.02 15.48 12.27
C LYS A 153 8.11 14.79 10.91
N GLU A 154 9.17 14.02 10.69
CA GLU A 154 9.47 13.37 9.41
C GLU A 154 9.20 11.87 9.49
N LYS A 155 7.99 11.46 9.07
CA LYS A 155 7.56 10.06 9.15
C LYS A 155 8.53 9.08 8.50
N GLY A 156 9.12 9.45 7.36
CA GLY A 156 10.03 8.56 6.61
C GLY A 156 11.26 8.17 7.42
N SER A 157 11.99 9.15 7.95
CA SER A 157 13.20 8.91 8.76
C SER A 157 12.88 8.07 9.99
N ILE A 158 11.81 8.45 10.71
CA ILE A 158 11.40 7.77 11.94
C ILE A 158 11.05 6.30 11.69
N ILE A 159 10.37 5.99 10.60
CA ILE A 159 10.03 4.60 10.24
C ILE A 159 11.31 3.80 9.96
N VAL A 160 12.25 4.39 9.21
CA VAL A 160 13.52 3.75 8.87
C VAL A 160 14.38 3.51 10.10
N GLU A 161 14.46 4.50 11.00
CA GLU A 161 15.18 4.40 12.27
C GLU A 161 14.54 3.34 13.18
N ALA A 162 13.22 3.34 13.33
CA ALA A 162 12.52 2.31 14.11
C ALA A 162 12.72 0.90 13.53
N ALA A 163 12.74 0.76 12.19
CA ALA A 163 13.02 -0.52 11.54
C ALA A 163 14.40 -1.06 11.91
N LYS A 164 15.39 -0.15 11.95
CA LYS A 164 16.77 -0.47 12.32
C LYS A 164 16.89 -0.80 13.80
N GLU A 165 16.25 -0.03 14.68
CA GLU A 165 16.25 -0.21 16.13
C GLU A 165 15.67 -1.58 16.53
N HIS A 166 14.53 -1.95 15.93
CA HIS A 166 13.89 -3.24 16.16
C HIS A 166 14.51 -4.41 15.40
N GLN A 167 15.55 -4.15 14.58
CA GLN A 167 16.25 -5.15 13.76
C GLN A 167 15.29 -5.99 12.90
N VAL A 168 14.39 -5.30 12.19
CA VAL A 168 13.34 -5.98 11.40
C VAL A 168 13.92 -6.50 10.10
N SER A 169 13.55 -7.71 9.69
CA SER A 169 13.98 -8.30 8.41
C SER A 169 13.14 -7.78 7.25
N LEU A 170 11.85 -7.49 7.50
CA LEU A 170 10.90 -6.99 6.51
C LEU A 170 10.08 -5.81 7.04
N LEU A 171 10.06 -4.70 6.28
CA LEU A 171 9.22 -3.53 6.50
C LEU A 171 8.08 -3.47 5.47
N VAL A 172 6.83 -3.45 5.93
CA VAL A 172 5.63 -3.42 5.10
C VAL A 172 4.88 -2.08 5.25
N LEU A 173 4.56 -1.45 4.12
CA LEU A 173 3.95 -0.12 4.05
C LEU A 173 2.68 -0.13 3.19
N GLY A 174 1.63 0.56 3.65
CA GLY A 174 0.45 0.84 2.82
C GLY A 174 0.73 1.88 1.74
N GLN A 175 0.64 1.50 0.47
CA GLN A 175 0.84 2.41 -0.66
C GLN A 175 -0.49 3.02 -1.14
N ARG A 176 -0.65 4.32 -0.93
CA ARG A 176 -1.84 5.05 -1.41
C ARG A 176 -1.86 5.19 -2.92
N LYS A 177 -3.05 4.97 -3.52
CA LYS A 177 -3.29 5.24 -4.94
C LYS A 177 -3.34 6.76 -5.16
N LYS A 178 -2.34 7.31 -5.83
CA LYS A 178 -2.37 8.71 -6.28
C LYS A 178 -3.31 8.79 -7.48
N SER A 179 -4.29 9.70 -7.45
CA SER A 179 -5.14 9.98 -8.62
C SER A 179 -4.27 10.42 -9.80
N ILE A 180 -4.68 10.05 -11.03
CA ILE A 180 -4.01 10.47 -12.26
C ILE A 180 -3.99 12.01 -12.35
N ILE A 181 -5.06 12.66 -11.91
CA ILE A 181 -5.17 14.13 -11.80
C ILE A 181 -4.10 14.68 -10.86
N TRP A 182 -3.85 14.02 -9.73
CA TRP A 182 -2.82 14.44 -8.78
C TRP A 182 -1.41 14.26 -9.34
N GLN A 183 -1.17 13.20 -10.11
CA GLN A 183 0.11 12.98 -10.79
C GLN A 183 0.37 14.04 -11.86
N LEU A 184 -0.65 14.42 -12.64
CA LEU A 184 -0.56 15.48 -13.65
C LEU A 184 -0.35 16.86 -13.02
N MET A 185 -1.12 17.20 -11.98
CA MET A 185 -0.95 18.43 -11.21
C MET A 185 0.48 18.56 -10.67
N ARG A 186 1.06 17.47 -10.17
CA ARG A 186 2.46 17.47 -9.70
C ARG A 186 3.46 17.76 -10.81
N ARG A 187 3.24 17.29 -12.04
CA ARG A 187 4.11 17.61 -13.19
C ARG A 187 4.05 19.08 -13.56
N LEU A 188 2.89 19.71 -13.41
CA LEU A 188 2.71 21.14 -13.66
C LEU A 188 3.37 22.00 -12.56
N VAL A 189 3.27 21.58 -11.30
CA VAL A 189 3.89 22.29 -10.15
C VAL A 189 5.40 22.05 -10.06
N ALA A 190 5.89 20.86 -10.43
CA ALA A 190 7.32 20.52 -10.40
C ALA A 190 8.18 21.34 -11.39
N LYS A 191 7.57 21.99 -12.39
CA LYS A 191 8.28 22.95 -13.27
C LYS A 191 8.71 24.24 -12.56
N ARG A 192 8.26 24.50 -11.32
CA ARG A 192 8.53 25.77 -10.59
C ARG A 192 9.38 25.64 -9.32
N GLY A 193 9.88 24.46 -8.99
CA GLY A 193 10.73 24.30 -7.80
C GLY A 193 10.65 22.88 -7.25
N GLY A 194 11.81 22.27 -7.09
CA GLY A 194 11.99 20.83 -6.88
C GLY A 194 11.24 20.28 -5.68
N ALA A 195 10.16 19.56 -5.94
CA ALA A 195 9.60 18.60 -4.99
C ALA A 195 10.09 17.19 -5.36
N ASN A 196 11.41 16.97 -5.24
CA ASN A 196 12.03 15.65 -5.42
C ASN A 196 11.78 14.72 -4.20
N GLY A 197 10.98 15.18 -3.23
CA GLY A 197 10.52 14.36 -2.12
C GLY A 197 9.48 13.35 -2.59
N GLY A 198 9.92 12.12 -2.83
CA GLY A 198 9.03 10.96 -2.85
C GLY A 198 8.11 10.95 -1.62
N GLY A 199 6.97 10.25 -1.69
CA GLY A 199 6.13 10.10 -0.49
C GLY A 199 6.89 9.36 0.62
N VAL A 200 6.34 9.33 1.83
CA VAL A 200 6.90 8.57 2.98
C VAL A 200 7.29 7.15 2.56
N VAL A 201 6.42 6.48 1.79
CA VAL A 201 6.66 5.14 1.25
C VAL A 201 7.88 5.08 0.33
N ASP A 202 8.01 6.02 -0.60
CA ASP A 202 9.13 6.06 -1.55
C ASP A 202 10.45 6.30 -0.79
N TYR A 203 10.43 7.15 0.25
CA TYR A 203 11.57 7.38 1.12
C TYR A 203 11.99 6.11 1.87
N CYS A 204 11.05 5.40 2.50
CA CYS A 204 11.36 4.18 3.23
C CYS A 204 11.95 3.10 2.30
N ILE A 205 11.40 2.90 1.10
CA ILE A 205 11.91 1.92 0.12
C ILE A 205 13.38 2.22 -0.25
N GLN A 206 13.75 3.50 -0.32
CA GLN A 206 15.09 3.91 -0.73
C GLN A 206 16.11 3.83 0.41
N ASN A 207 15.70 4.23 1.62
CA ASN A 207 16.60 4.49 2.74
C ASN A 207 16.60 3.40 3.83
N ALA A 208 15.60 2.51 3.87
CA ALA A 208 15.61 1.40 4.81
C ALA A 208 16.76 0.43 4.52
N SER A 209 17.40 -0.06 5.59
CA SER A 209 18.45 -1.09 5.53
C SER A 209 17.88 -2.49 5.28
N CYS A 210 16.63 -2.75 5.69
CA CYS A 210 15.95 -4.03 5.55
C CYS A 210 15.13 -4.12 4.25
N MET A 211 14.65 -5.34 3.94
CA MET A 211 13.73 -5.52 2.81
C MET A 211 12.48 -4.68 3.06
N THR A 212 12.13 -3.81 2.11
CA THR A 212 10.99 -2.91 2.25
C THR A 212 10.01 -3.09 1.10
N ILE A 213 8.76 -3.34 1.47
CA ILE A 213 7.67 -3.64 0.56
C ILE A 213 6.53 -2.64 0.78
N ALA A 214 6.11 -1.99 -0.29
CA ALA A 214 4.90 -1.19 -0.30
C ALA A 214 3.78 -1.93 -1.03
N VAL A 215 2.65 -2.07 -0.34
CA VAL A 215 1.51 -2.89 -0.75
C VAL A 215 0.31 -2.00 -1.06
N ARG A 216 -0.36 -2.27 -2.17
CA ARG A 216 -1.67 -1.69 -2.48
C ARG A 216 -2.60 -2.74 -3.04
N ARG A 217 -3.90 -2.62 -2.78
CA ARG A 217 -4.91 -3.44 -3.46
C ARG A 217 -4.96 -3.09 -4.94
N LYS A 218 -5.01 -4.10 -5.82
CA LYS A 218 -5.10 -3.89 -7.28
C LYS A 218 -6.47 -3.36 -7.67
N SER A 219 -7.51 -4.07 -7.23
CA SER A 219 -8.92 -3.76 -7.46
C SER A 219 -9.74 -4.13 -6.23
N ASN A 220 -10.86 -3.45 -6.03
CA ASN A 220 -11.81 -3.83 -4.99
C ASN A 220 -12.62 -5.07 -5.39
N GLN A 221 -12.78 -5.33 -6.69
CA GLN A 221 -13.63 -6.42 -7.21
C GLN A 221 -12.85 -7.68 -7.58
N LEU A 222 -11.63 -7.53 -8.10
CA LEU A 222 -10.86 -8.63 -8.72
C LEU A 222 -9.77 -9.21 -7.82
N GLY A 223 -9.78 -8.86 -6.53
CA GLY A 223 -8.77 -9.31 -5.57
C GLY A 223 -7.33 -8.86 -5.92
N GLY A 224 -6.37 -9.40 -5.17
CA GLY A 224 -4.94 -9.25 -5.42
C GLY A 224 -4.30 -7.93 -4.95
N TYR A 225 -2.97 -7.97 -4.88
CA TYR A 225 -2.12 -6.89 -4.39
C TYR A 225 -1.05 -6.51 -5.42
N LEU A 226 -0.81 -5.21 -5.56
CA LEU A 226 0.35 -4.69 -6.27
C LEU A 226 1.41 -4.33 -5.25
N ILE A 227 2.64 -4.72 -5.56
CA ILE A 227 3.78 -4.57 -4.69
C ILE A 227 4.81 -3.67 -5.35
N THR A 228 5.41 -2.81 -4.55
CA THR A 228 6.53 -1.96 -4.93
C THR A 228 7.68 -2.22 -3.96
N THR A 229 8.83 -2.57 -4.51
CA THR A 229 10.11 -2.74 -3.82
C THR A 229 11.12 -1.73 -4.36
N LYS A 230 12.35 -1.77 -3.85
CA LYS A 230 13.47 -0.96 -4.35
C LYS A 230 13.78 -1.23 -5.83
N ARG A 231 13.67 -2.49 -6.26
CA ARG A 231 14.03 -2.95 -7.62
C ARG A 231 12.85 -2.95 -8.59
N HIS A 232 11.65 -3.28 -8.11
CA HIS A 232 10.48 -3.47 -8.96
C HIS A 232 9.30 -2.62 -8.49
N LYS A 233 8.57 -2.03 -9.43
CA LYS A 233 7.42 -1.16 -9.12
C LYS A 233 6.13 -1.77 -9.64
N ASN A 234 5.11 -1.79 -8.78
CA ASN A 234 3.75 -2.20 -9.11
C ASN A 234 3.65 -3.60 -9.75
N PHE A 235 4.51 -4.54 -9.36
CA PHE A 235 4.36 -5.91 -9.85
C PHE A 235 3.21 -6.58 -9.09
N TRP A 236 2.45 -7.40 -9.81
CA TRP A 236 1.31 -8.11 -9.28
C TRP A 236 1.79 -9.50 -8.88
N LEU A 237 1.66 -9.86 -7.61
CA LEU A 237 1.74 -11.26 -7.22
C LEU A 237 0.38 -11.89 -7.52
N LEU A 238 0.38 -12.92 -8.37
CA LEU A 238 -0.78 -13.77 -8.56
C LEU A 238 -1.07 -14.43 -7.20
N ALA A 239 -2.33 -14.35 -6.79
CA ALA A 239 -2.82 -14.94 -5.56
C ALA A 239 -2.96 -16.45 -5.71
#